data_AF-A0A256FF83-F1
#
_entry.id   AF-A0A256FF83-F1
#
_cell.length_a   1.000
_cell.length_b   1.000
_cell.length_c   1.000
_cell.angle_alpha   90.00
_cell.angle_beta   90.00
_cell.angle_gamma   90.00
#
_symmetry.space_group_name_H-M   'P 1'
#
loop_
_entity.id
_entity.type
_entity.pdbx_description
1 polymer ?
#
loop_
_entity_poly.entity_id
_entity_poly.type
_entity_poly.pdbx_seq_one_letter_code
_entity_poly.pdbx_strand_id
1 'polypeptide(L)'
;MERLIERSLFASRWLMAPMYLGLALSLLILVWVFLVELWRFAMIIPTMTVNDAVLGVLALIDLSLAANLLMIVIFAGYENFVSRMDIADHKDRPDWQGEVDFSALKLKLVASIVAISGIHLLKVFMDVAKYSADHIKWMVIIHLVFVISGVLLAVMDWVANHGKTLKKSVSKS
;
A
#
# COMPACT_ATOMS: atom_id res chain seq x y z
N MET A 1 -35.26 -20.29 -4.07
CA MET A 1 -34.11 -19.40 -4.35
C MET A 1 -33.15 -19.28 -3.15
N GLU A 2 -33.62 -19.41 -1.91
CA GLU A 2 -32.78 -19.37 -0.69
C GLU A 2 -31.60 -20.37 -0.67
N ARG A 3 -31.80 -21.61 -1.12
CA ARG A 3 -30.73 -22.63 -1.16
C ARG A 3 -29.57 -22.32 -2.12
N LEU A 4 -29.79 -21.51 -3.15
CA LEU A 4 -28.74 -21.04 -4.07
C LEU A 4 -27.94 -19.88 -3.45
N ILE A 5 -28.62 -19.03 -2.68
CA ILE A 5 -28.00 -17.91 -1.96
C ILE A 5 -27.15 -18.46 -0.79
N GLU A 6 -27.65 -19.43 -0.03
CA GLU A 6 -26.87 -20.12 1.01
C GLU A 6 -25.63 -20.82 0.44
N ARG A 7 -25.78 -21.61 -0.64
CA ARG A 7 -24.63 -22.26 -1.29
C ARG A 7 -23.62 -21.26 -1.85
N SER A 8 -24.08 -20.13 -2.38
CA SER A 8 -23.20 -19.05 -2.87
C SER A 8 -22.44 -18.37 -1.73
N LEU A 9 -23.09 -18.13 -0.58
CA LEU A 9 -22.46 -17.60 0.62
C LEU A 9 -21.41 -18.56 1.20
N PHE A 10 -21.72 -19.85 1.31
CA PHE A 10 -20.75 -20.86 1.78
C PHE A 10 -19.58 -21.04 0.81
N ALA A 11 -19.79 -20.95 -0.51
CA ALA A 11 -18.71 -21.02 -1.50
C ALA A 11 -17.77 -19.81 -1.43
N SER A 12 -18.29 -18.62 -1.09
CA SER A 12 -17.48 -17.40 -0.98
C SER A 12 -16.42 -17.46 0.13
N ARG A 13 -16.70 -18.17 1.23
CA ARG A 13 -15.72 -18.43 2.32
C ARG A 13 -14.52 -19.23 1.83
N TRP A 14 -14.75 -20.24 0.99
CA TRP A 14 -13.70 -21.10 0.46
C TRP A 14 -12.81 -20.39 -0.57
N LEU A 15 -13.36 -19.44 -1.33
CA LEU A 15 -12.57 -18.61 -2.26
C LEU A 15 -11.63 -17.64 -1.52
N MET A 16 -12.03 -17.19 -0.33
CA MET A 16 -11.25 -16.27 0.50
C MET A 16 -10.09 -16.95 1.24
N ALA A 17 -10.22 -18.22 1.61
CA ALA A 17 -9.18 -18.97 2.31
C ALA A 17 -7.81 -18.96 1.60
N PRO A 18 -7.67 -19.31 0.30
CA PRO A 18 -6.38 -19.28 -0.39
C PRO A 18 -5.81 -17.87 -0.54
N MET A 19 -6.67 -16.85 -0.65
CA MET A 19 -6.23 -15.45 -0.72
C MET A 19 -5.54 -15.04 0.59
N TYR A 20 -6.15 -15.31 1.76
CA TYR A 20 -5.52 -14.99 3.05
C TYR A 20 -4.27 -15.81 3.32
N LEU A 21 -4.25 -17.07 2.89
CA LEU A 21 -3.06 -17.91 2.98
C LEU A 21 -1.91 -17.33 2.15
N GLY A 22 -2.22 -16.84 0.93
CA GLY A 22 -1.28 -16.10 0.10
C GLY A 22 -0.77 -14.82 0.76
N LEU A 23 -1.66 -13.99 1.32
CA LEU A 23 -1.29 -12.75 2.00
C LEU A 23 -0.44 -13.01 3.26
N ALA A 24 -0.77 -14.03 4.05
CA ALA A 24 0.01 -14.43 5.22
C ALA A 24 1.42 -14.92 4.80
N LEU A 25 1.50 -15.73 3.73
CA LEU A 25 2.78 -16.16 3.18
C LEU A 25 3.60 -14.96 2.66
N SER A 26 2.97 -14.00 1.97
CA SER A 26 3.62 -12.77 1.53
C SER A 26 4.16 -11.96 2.71
N LEU A 27 3.45 -11.92 3.83
CA LEU A 27 3.92 -11.24 5.05
C LEU A 27 5.15 -11.93 5.62
N LEU A 28 5.18 -13.27 5.67
CA LEU A 28 6.35 -14.04 6.08
C LEU A 28 7.55 -13.80 5.16
N ILE A 29 7.33 -13.74 3.85
CA ILE A 29 8.37 -13.41 2.87
C ILE A 29 8.91 -12.00 3.12
N LEU A 30 8.06 -11.00 3.36
CA LEU A 30 8.51 -9.65 3.66
C LEU A 30 9.33 -9.58 4.94
N VAL A 31 8.91 -10.29 6.00
CA VAL A 31 9.69 -10.39 7.25
C VAL A 31 11.05 -11.03 6.99
N TRP A 32 11.10 -12.11 6.21
CA TRP A 32 12.37 -12.74 5.83
C TRP A 32 13.28 -11.78 5.06
N VAL A 33 12.76 -11.08 4.06
CA VAL A 33 13.51 -10.08 3.28
C VAL A 33 14.01 -8.94 4.18
N PHE A 34 13.19 -8.46 5.10
CA PHE A 34 13.60 -7.46 6.10
C PHE A 34 14.77 -7.94 6.96
N LEU A 35 14.72 -9.17 7.45
CA LEU A 35 15.81 -9.74 8.25
C LEU A 35 17.10 -9.90 7.44
N VAL A 36 16.99 -10.36 6.18
CA VAL A 36 18.15 -10.48 5.28
C VAL A 36 18.76 -9.12 4.97
N GLU A 37 17.94 -8.12 4.68
CA GLU A 37 18.42 -6.76 4.39
C GLU A 37 19.03 -6.10 5.62
N LEU A 38 18.43 -6.30 6.80
CA LEU A 38 18.99 -5.85 8.08
C LEU A 38 20.34 -6.49 8.35
N TRP A 39 20.46 -7.80 8.12
CA TRP A 39 21.71 -8.52 8.29
C TRP A 39 22.80 -8.01 7.33
N ARG A 40 22.45 -7.83 6.05
CA ARG A 40 23.36 -7.26 5.04
C ARG A 40 23.79 -5.84 5.42
N PHE A 41 22.86 -5.01 5.87
CA PHE A 41 23.13 -3.65 6.32
C PHE A 41 24.05 -3.63 7.55
N ALA A 42 23.87 -4.56 8.49
CA ALA A 42 24.75 -4.69 9.65
C ALA A 42 26.18 -5.11 9.26
N MET A 43 26.33 -6.00 8.28
CA MET A 43 27.65 -6.47 7.82
C MET A 43 28.52 -5.37 7.19
N ILE A 44 27.90 -4.33 6.63
CA ILE A 44 28.63 -3.23 5.98
C ILE A 44 28.94 -2.06 6.92
N ILE A 45 28.50 -2.11 8.20
CA ILE A 45 28.76 -1.04 9.19
C ILE A 45 30.21 -0.56 9.22
N PRO A 46 31.23 -1.45 9.23
CA PRO A 46 32.62 -1.01 9.35
C PRO A 46 33.14 -0.20 8.14
N THR A 47 32.48 -0.33 6.99
CA THR A 47 32.95 0.25 5.72
C THR A 47 31.93 1.17 5.07
N MET A 48 30.81 1.46 5.74
CA MET A 48 29.71 2.24 5.16
C MET A 48 29.96 3.74 5.27
N THR A 49 29.51 4.49 4.26
CA THR A 49 29.44 5.95 4.31
C THR A 49 28.14 6.42 4.98
N VAL A 50 28.04 7.72 5.30
CA VAL A 50 26.78 8.32 5.81
C VAL A 50 25.62 8.10 4.84
N ASN A 51 25.89 8.10 3.54
CA ASN A 51 24.88 7.89 2.50
C ASN A 51 24.36 6.46 2.52
N ASP A 52 25.27 5.49 2.66
CA ASP A 52 24.92 4.08 2.78
C ASP A 52 24.08 3.84 4.05
N ALA A 53 24.41 4.53 5.15
CA ALA A 53 23.62 4.48 6.37
C ALA A 53 22.18 4.97 6.17
N VAL A 54 22.00 6.14 5.55
CA VAL A 54 20.68 6.72 5.27
C VAL A 54 19.88 5.83 4.33
N LEU A 55 20.50 5.32 3.26
CA LEU A 55 19.84 4.46 2.28
C LEU A 55 19.45 3.11 2.88
N GLY A 56 20.30 2.51 3.71
CA GLY A 56 19.97 1.27 4.41
C GLY A 56 18.79 1.42 5.36
N VAL A 57 18.74 2.51 6.14
CA VAL A 57 17.60 2.81 7.02
C VAL A 57 16.32 3.03 6.20
N LEU A 58 16.38 3.79 5.10
CA LEU A 58 15.23 4.02 4.23
C LEU A 58 14.67 2.72 3.64
N ALA A 59 15.53 1.81 3.19
CA ALA A 59 15.11 0.50 2.69
C ALA A 59 14.39 -0.34 3.76
N LEU A 60 14.89 -0.32 5.00
CA LEU A 60 14.25 -1.01 6.12
C LEU A 60 12.89 -0.40 6.48
N ILE A 61 12.77 0.94 6.44
CA ILE A 61 11.51 1.65 6.64
C ILE A 61 10.49 1.24 5.58
N ASP A 62 10.89 1.21 4.30
CA ASP A 62 10.00 0.84 3.19
C ASP A 62 9.46 -0.59 3.34
N LEU A 63 10.32 -1.56 3.68
CA LEU A 63 9.92 -2.95 3.94
C LEU A 63 8.94 -3.04 5.13
N SER A 64 9.19 -2.28 6.20
CA SER A 64 8.30 -2.21 7.36
C SER A 64 6.94 -1.61 7.00
N LEU A 65 6.91 -0.54 6.21
CA LEU A 65 5.68 0.10 5.75
C LEU A 65 4.86 -0.85 4.85
N ALA A 66 5.52 -1.57 3.94
CA ALA A 66 4.87 -2.58 3.10
C ALA A 66 4.24 -3.70 3.94
N ALA A 67 4.95 -4.20 4.95
CA ALA A 67 4.43 -5.22 5.88
C ALA A 67 3.22 -4.70 6.69
N ASN A 68 3.28 -3.45 7.17
CA ASN A 68 2.17 -2.83 7.90
C ASN A 68 0.93 -2.65 7.01
N LEU A 69 1.12 -2.21 5.76
CA LEU A 69 0.03 -2.10 4.80
C LEU A 69 -0.61 -3.47 4.51
N LEU A 70 0.22 -4.50 4.32
CA LEU A 70 -0.25 -5.86 4.09
C LEU A 70 -1.05 -6.39 5.29
N MET A 71 -0.60 -6.11 6.50
CA MET A 71 -1.32 -6.45 7.73
C MET A 71 -2.70 -5.77 7.80
N ILE A 72 -2.79 -4.47 7.48
CA ILE A 72 -4.07 -3.75 7.38
C ILE A 72 -5.00 -4.42 6.37
N VAL A 73 -4.49 -4.80 5.19
CA VAL A 73 -5.28 -5.46 4.14
C VAL A 73 -5.79 -6.83 4.61
N ILE A 74 -4.95 -7.60 5.30
CA ILE A 74 -5.34 -8.89 5.89
C ILE A 74 -6.47 -8.69 6.90
N PHE A 75 -6.33 -7.76 7.84
CA PHE A 75 -7.34 -7.51 8.86
C PHE A 75 -8.65 -6.95 8.29
N ALA A 76 -8.57 -5.94 7.41
CA ALA A 76 -9.72 -5.38 6.73
C ALA A 76 -10.44 -6.43 5.87
N GLY A 77 -9.70 -7.32 5.22
CA GLY A 77 -10.27 -8.45 4.50
C GLY A 77 -11.01 -9.39 5.46
N TYR A 78 -10.33 -9.86 6.51
CA TYR A 78 -10.90 -10.79 7.48
C TYR A 78 -12.18 -10.24 8.11
N GLU A 79 -12.19 -8.97 8.51
CA GLU A 79 -13.37 -8.30 9.06
C GLU A 79 -14.52 -8.26 8.03
N ASN A 80 -14.23 -7.88 6.78
CA ASN A 80 -15.27 -7.70 5.77
C ASN A 80 -15.89 -9.01 5.28
N PHE A 81 -15.13 -10.10 5.24
CA PHE A 81 -15.59 -11.37 4.66
C PHE A 81 -15.82 -12.46 5.69
N VAL A 82 -14.91 -12.68 6.64
CA VAL A 82 -15.05 -13.78 7.60
C VAL A 82 -15.95 -13.38 8.77
N SER A 83 -15.70 -12.21 9.37
CA SER A 83 -16.45 -11.73 10.55
C SER A 83 -17.90 -11.37 10.20
N ARG A 84 -18.16 -10.66 9.10
CA ARG A 84 -19.53 -10.29 8.70
C ARG A 84 -20.43 -11.47 8.28
N MET A 85 -19.85 -12.58 7.82
CA MET A 85 -20.60 -13.80 7.50
C MET A 85 -20.95 -14.65 8.74
N ASP A 86 -20.30 -14.42 9.88
CA ASP A 86 -20.55 -15.15 11.14
C ASP A 86 -21.60 -14.45 12.04
N ILE A 87 -21.96 -13.20 11.72
CA ILE A 87 -22.89 -12.35 12.50
C ILE A 87 -24.25 -12.24 11.77
N ALA A 88 -24.65 -13.27 11.02
CA ALA A 88 -25.98 -13.32 10.42
C ALA A 88 -27.12 -13.55 11.44
N ASP A 89 -26.81 -13.65 12.74
CA ASP A 89 -27.82 -13.90 13.78
C ASP A 89 -28.21 -12.67 14.62
N HIS A 90 -27.44 -11.58 14.69
CA HIS A 90 -27.84 -10.42 15.51
C HIS A 90 -27.92 -9.08 14.75
N LYS A 91 -29.15 -8.57 14.78
CA LYS A 91 -29.71 -7.35 14.23
C LYS A 91 -29.24 -6.14 15.03
N ASP A 92 -28.00 -5.68 14.83
CA ASP A 92 -27.58 -4.32 15.18
C ASP A 92 -26.28 -3.98 14.44
N ARG A 93 -26.40 -3.25 13.32
CA ARG A 93 -25.27 -2.65 12.62
C ARG A 93 -25.33 -1.13 12.78
N PRO A 94 -24.27 -0.47 13.29
CA PRO A 94 -24.18 0.99 13.28
C PRO A 94 -23.66 1.53 11.93
N ASP A 95 -24.12 2.73 11.55
CA ASP A 95 -23.98 3.40 10.23
C ASP A 95 -22.56 3.71 9.72
N TRP A 96 -21.49 3.41 10.46
CA TRP A 96 -20.11 3.80 10.09
C TRP A 96 -19.37 2.81 9.18
N GLN A 97 -20.04 1.74 8.73
CA GLN A 97 -19.46 0.77 7.78
C GLN A 97 -19.57 1.22 6.32
N GLY A 98 -19.20 2.49 6.06
CA GLY A 98 -19.07 3.06 4.73
C GLY A 98 -17.87 2.46 3.99
N GLU A 99 -18.01 2.32 2.67
CA GLU A 99 -17.07 1.73 1.71
C GLU A 99 -15.60 1.87 2.10
N VAL A 100 -14.87 0.75 2.14
CA VAL A 100 -13.41 0.78 2.22
C VAL A 100 -12.92 1.69 1.10
N ASP A 101 -12.37 2.83 1.47
CA ASP A 101 -12.11 3.94 0.55
C ASP A 101 -11.01 3.54 -0.45
N PHE A 102 -11.42 2.99 -1.59
CA PHE A 102 -10.54 2.60 -2.69
C PHE A 102 -9.71 3.78 -3.20
N SER A 103 -10.18 5.02 -3.02
CA SER A 103 -9.39 6.21 -3.32
C SER A 103 -8.25 6.39 -2.34
N ALA A 104 -8.49 6.25 -1.04
CA ALA A 104 -7.42 6.28 -0.04
C ALA A 104 -6.37 5.18 -0.25
N LEU A 105 -6.78 3.99 -0.71
CA LEU A 105 -5.84 2.92 -1.05
C LEU A 105 -4.98 3.26 -2.28
N LYS A 106 -5.58 3.81 -3.35
CA LYS A 106 -4.86 4.26 -4.55
C LYS A 106 -3.86 5.36 -4.22
N LEU A 107 -4.25 6.34 -3.41
CA LEU A 107 -3.38 7.44 -3.00
C LEU A 107 -2.16 6.94 -2.23
N LYS A 108 -2.37 6.02 -1.27
CA LYS A 108 -1.29 5.41 -0.48
C LYS A 108 -0.31 4.63 -1.35
N LEU A 109 -0.82 3.84 -2.31
CA LEU A 109 0.01 3.06 -3.23
C LEU A 109 0.89 3.97 -4.10
N VAL A 110 0.32 5.02 -4.71
CA VAL A 110 1.10 5.93 -5.54
C VAL A 110 2.11 6.73 -4.72
N ALA A 111 1.74 7.15 -3.51
CA ALA A 111 2.66 7.81 -2.59
C ALA A 111 3.88 6.92 -2.25
N SER A 112 3.68 5.62 -1.99
CA SER A 112 4.77 4.66 -1.78
C SER A 112 5.68 4.53 -3.01
N ILE A 113 5.11 4.43 -4.22
CA ILE A 113 5.91 4.31 -5.47
C ILE A 113 6.76 5.56 -5.70
N VAL A 114 6.17 6.76 -5.53
CA VAL A 114 6.89 8.03 -5.67
C VAL A 114 8.03 8.14 -4.64
N ALA A 115 7.77 7.76 -3.38
CA ALA A 115 8.78 7.77 -2.32
C ALA A 115 9.97 6.85 -2.64
N ILE A 116 9.70 5.57 -2.97
CA ILE A 116 10.74 4.59 -3.32
C ILE A 116 11.55 5.06 -4.53
N SER A 117 10.88 5.58 -5.56
CA SER A 117 11.54 6.12 -6.75
C SER A 117 12.45 7.32 -6.42
N GLY A 118 12.04 8.20 -5.50
CA GLY A 118 12.85 9.33 -5.05
C GLY A 118 14.09 8.91 -4.26
N ILE A 119 13.96 7.91 -3.37
CA ILE A 119 15.09 7.32 -2.64
C ILE A 119 16.10 6.71 -3.61
N HIS A 120 15.63 6.02 -4.65
CA HIS A 120 16.49 5.47 -5.68
C HIS A 120 17.26 6.56 -6.45
N LEU A 121 16.60 7.66 -6.78
CA LEU A 121 17.22 8.80 -7.45
C LEU A 121 18.28 9.47 -6.56
N LEU A 122 18.03 9.56 -5.26
CA LEU A 122 19.01 10.03 -4.28
C LEU A 122 20.24 9.12 -4.24
N LYS A 123 20.06 7.80 -4.27
CA LYS A 123 21.18 6.84 -4.34
C LYS A 123 22.04 7.04 -5.58
N VAL A 124 21.41 7.20 -6.75
CA VAL A 124 22.10 7.47 -8.02
C VAL A 124 22.84 8.81 -7.97
N PHE A 125 22.27 9.81 -7.30
CA PHE A 125 22.90 11.10 -7.09
C PHE A 125 24.14 11.02 -6.17
N MET A 126 24.10 10.24 -5.09
CA MET A 126 25.26 10.08 -4.20
C MET A 126 26.47 9.44 -4.89
N ASP A 127 26.21 8.64 -5.94
CA ASP A 127 27.21 7.93 -6.74
C ASP A 127 27.26 8.45 -8.20
N VAL A 128 26.96 9.73 -8.41
CA VAL A 128 26.71 10.31 -9.75
C VAL A 128 27.81 10.03 -10.78
N ALA A 129 29.07 9.95 -10.35
CA ALA A 129 30.22 9.68 -11.22
C ALA A 129 30.21 8.25 -11.81
N LYS A 130 29.47 7.31 -11.22
CA LYS A 130 29.34 5.92 -11.69
C LYS A 130 28.29 5.75 -12.80
N TYR A 131 27.44 6.75 -13.01
CA TYR A 131 26.32 6.67 -13.95
C TYR A 131 26.53 7.63 -15.12
N SER A 132 26.14 7.22 -16.32
CA SER A 132 26.17 8.12 -17.47
C SER A 132 25.09 9.20 -17.32
N ALA A 133 25.37 10.39 -17.86
CA ALA A 133 24.43 11.50 -17.83
C ALA A 133 23.07 11.14 -18.46
N ASP A 134 23.07 10.31 -19.51
CA ASP A 134 21.84 9.84 -20.15
C ASP A 134 21.01 8.92 -19.23
N HIS A 135 21.69 8.04 -18.49
CA HIS A 135 21.02 7.14 -17.54
C HIS A 135 20.36 7.93 -16.40
N ILE A 136 21.08 8.90 -15.83
CA ILE A 136 20.57 9.79 -14.79
C ILE A 136 19.39 10.60 -15.32
N LYS A 137 19.49 11.13 -16.55
CA LYS A 137 18.41 11.91 -17.19
C LYS A 137 17.13 11.08 -17.30
N TRP A 138 17.21 9.83 -17.77
CA TRP A 138 16.03 8.97 -17.86
C TRP A 138 15.43 8.62 -16.50
N MET A 139 16.26 8.38 -15.48
CA MET A 139 15.77 8.14 -14.13
C MET A 139 15.03 9.36 -13.56
N VAL A 140 15.54 10.57 -13.77
CA VAL A 140 14.87 11.82 -13.38
C VAL A 140 13.53 11.98 -14.12
N ILE A 141 13.51 11.73 -15.43
CA ILE A 141 12.29 11.83 -16.24
C ILE A 141 11.23 10.86 -15.73
N ILE A 142 11.58 9.59 -15.50
CA ILE A 142 10.64 8.58 -15.00
C ILE A 142 10.11 8.97 -13.62
N HIS A 143 10.98 9.44 -12.72
CA HIS A 143 10.57 9.91 -11.40
C HIS A 143 9.56 11.07 -11.51
N LEU A 144 9.80 12.04 -12.38
CA LEU A 144 8.87 13.14 -12.63
C LEU A 144 7.52 12.63 -13.17
N VAL A 145 7.51 11.62 -14.04
CA VAL A 145 6.26 10.98 -14.52
C VAL A 145 5.47 10.40 -13.35
N PHE A 146 6.12 9.71 -12.41
CA PHE A 146 5.45 9.19 -11.22
C PHE A 146 4.91 10.30 -10.31
N VAL A 147 5.69 11.36 -10.06
CA VAL A 147 5.26 12.51 -9.26
C VAL A 147 4.04 13.18 -9.89
N ILE A 148 4.11 13.49 -11.19
CA ILE A 148 3.00 14.11 -11.92
C ILE A 148 1.76 13.23 -11.87
N SER A 149 1.90 11.92 -12.12
CA SER A 149 0.78 10.97 -12.06
C SER A 149 0.13 10.93 -10.67
N GLY A 150 0.94 10.95 -9.60
CA GLY A 150 0.45 11.01 -8.23
C GLY A 150 -0.29 12.29 -7.90
N VAL A 151 0.23 13.44 -8.33
CA VAL A 151 -0.44 14.74 -8.16
C VAL A 151 -1.77 14.76 -8.91
N LEU A 152 -1.81 14.31 -10.17
CA LEU A 152 -3.05 14.25 -10.94
C LEU A 152 -4.10 13.36 -10.27
N LEU A 153 -3.70 12.22 -9.71
CA LEU A 153 -4.60 11.33 -9.00
C LEU A 153 -5.13 11.98 -7.71
N ALA A 154 -4.27 12.64 -6.94
CA ALA A 154 -4.68 13.38 -5.74
C ALA A 154 -5.64 14.53 -6.06
N VAL A 155 -5.40 15.25 -7.16
CA VAL A 155 -6.29 16.32 -7.63
C VAL A 155 -7.64 15.76 -8.06
N MET A 156 -7.66 14.67 -8.86
CA MET A 156 -8.91 14.03 -9.26
C MET A 156 -9.74 13.59 -8.05
N ASP A 157 -9.08 12.98 -7.05
CA ASP A 157 -9.77 12.54 -5.85
C ASP A 157 -10.29 13.70 -5.00
N TRP A 158 -9.50 14.77 -4.87
CA TRP A 158 -9.92 16.00 -4.19
C TRP A 158 -11.14 16.65 -4.84
N VAL A 159 -11.16 16.75 -6.18
CA VAL A 159 -12.30 17.27 -6.95
C VAL A 159 -13.54 16.37 -6.78
N ALA A 160 -13.37 15.05 -6.89
CA ALA A 160 -14.46 14.09 -6.73
C ALA A 160 -15.10 14.16 -5.33
N ASN A 161 -14.29 14.36 -4.29
CA ASN A 161 -14.75 14.50 -2.92
C ASN A 161 -15.36 15.88 -2.62
N HIS A 162 -14.86 16.96 -3.23
CA HIS A 162 -15.46 18.30 -3.15
C HIS A 162 -16.83 18.39 -3.84
N GLY A 163 -17.06 17.65 -4.93
CA GLY A 163 -18.37 17.57 -5.58
C GLY A 163 -19.43 16.90 -4.70
N LYS A 164 -19.04 15.94 -3.86
CA LYS A 164 -19.95 15.23 -2.94
C LYS A 164 -20.36 16.08 -1.73
N THR A 165 -19.46 16.93 -1.21
CA THR A 165 -19.75 17.81 -0.06
C THR A 165 -20.71 18.96 -0.41
N LEU A 166 -20.60 19.54 -1.61
CA LEU A 166 -21.52 20.60 -2.09
C LEU A 166 -22.96 20.10 -2.31
N LYS A 167 -23.14 18.87 -2.81
CA LYS A 167 -24.48 18.29 -3.00
C LYS A 167 -25.20 18.01 -1.67
N LYS A 168 -24.44 17.75 -0.60
CA LYS A 168 -24.96 17.43 0.73
C LYS A 168 -25.41 18.68 1.51
N SER A 169 -24.86 19.86 1.21
CA SER A 169 -25.31 21.13 1.82
C SER A 169 -26.58 21.68 1.16
N VAL A 170 -26.73 21.54 -0.16
CA VAL A 170 -27.92 21.99 -0.90
C VAL A 170 -29.15 21.13 -0.59
N SER A 171 -28.97 19.83 -0.33
CA SER A 171 -30.07 18.93 0.07
C SER A 171 -30.58 19.15 1.51
N LYS A 172 -29.87 19.93 2.33
CA LYS A 172 -30.20 20.20 3.74
C LYS A 172 -30.79 21.60 3.99
N SER A 173 -31.00 22.38 2.94
CA SER A 173 -31.64 23.70 2.93
C SER A 173 -32.99 23.57 2.25
#